data_AF-W0TD25-F1
#
_entry.id   AF-W0TD25-F1
#
_cell.length_a   1.000
_cell.length_b   1.000
_cell.length_c   1.000
_cell.angle_alpha   90.00
_cell.angle_beta   90.00
_cell.angle_gamma   90.00
#
_symmetry.space_group_name_H-M   'P 1'
#
loop_
_entity.id
_entity.type
_entity.pdbx_description
1 polymer ?
#
loop_
_entity_poly.entity_id
_entity_poly.type
_entity_poly.pdbx_seq_one_letter_code
_entity_poly.pdbx_strand_id
1 'polypeptide(L)'
;MTPCKRCTASEAVLVSRKEHFCNDCFIKFVSLKQRKQLMSDDYYQDIFKMAYADKKRNQGEADLQNSKSNVLVALSLGSSSLSVLDVLNDTLCEQKKSHRGKTGFQVEVLTLCHGSERDDVCEKIKGLKDKYHDNLDKIKFHVVERKEFFNGSSELQEFKLFIDTYQTYVKDIPTDRKQELSVEDIILNAPNKTSREDLLNVIDTHLIKKFALQHGFKAIVWGHSMTKLADEIISLTVKGRGAEIPHYLDNSSLDEEYNEGFRNLHPARDVLLSELDAYCHIKSLSSFCYQYTVQDTLFLDKFVDKSTKNVKLIKSMTMNELARQYFDNIEGDYSNVISTVVRTGAKLAYPNMEMEHTNESKRCDVCNAIIYKNPVTWLDGITVNKAYEIQDEEEQANYEAWRKANNSDSQLSLQELESEFPNKSNICYGCIATLTGMKNRKLEWIKRDETELSNILQEYEL
;
A
#
# COMPACT_ATOMS: atom_id res chain seq x y z
N MET A 1 -15.32 3.55 -39.50
CA MET A 1 -15.49 2.98 -38.15
C MET A 1 -14.84 1.60 -38.15
N THR A 2 -13.96 1.32 -37.18
CA THR A 2 -13.18 0.07 -37.13
C THR A 2 -13.95 -0.97 -36.31
N PRO A 3 -14.18 -2.20 -36.81
CA PRO A 3 -14.90 -3.22 -36.05
C PRO A 3 -14.06 -3.73 -34.86
N CYS A 4 -14.74 -4.21 -33.81
CA CYS A 4 -14.09 -4.86 -32.68
C CYS A 4 -13.33 -6.11 -33.13
N LYS A 5 -12.04 -6.21 -32.75
CA LYS A 5 -11.16 -7.34 -33.14
C LYS A 5 -11.62 -8.69 -32.57
N ARG A 6 -12.39 -8.68 -31.47
CA ARG A 6 -12.79 -9.89 -30.74
C ARG A 6 -14.10 -10.49 -31.23
N CYS A 7 -15.15 -9.69 -31.40
CA CYS A 7 -16.46 -10.19 -31.82
C CYS A 7 -16.79 -9.93 -33.29
N THR A 8 -16.07 -9.00 -33.94
CA THR A 8 -16.30 -8.51 -35.32
C THR A 8 -17.72 -8.01 -35.64
N ALA A 9 -18.65 -8.06 -34.68
CA ALA A 9 -20.06 -7.72 -34.85
C ALA A 9 -20.39 -6.28 -34.41
N SER A 10 -19.64 -5.75 -33.45
CA SER A 10 -19.84 -4.40 -32.91
C SER A 10 -18.69 -3.49 -33.28
N GLU A 11 -18.95 -2.19 -33.32
CA GLU A 11 -17.91 -1.19 -33.54
C GLU A 11 -16.99 -1.05 -32.33
N ALA A 12 -15.73 -0.72 -32.61
CA ALA A 12 -14.76 -0.46 -31.55
C ALA A 12 -14.99 0.93 -30.95
N VAL A 13 -14.92 0.99 -29.62
CA VAL A 13 -15.08 2.21 -28.82
C VAL A 13 -13.75 2.68 -28.25
N LEU A 14 -12.80 1.75 -28.08
CA LEU A 14 -11.48 2.01 -27.51
C LEU A 14 -10.40 1.15 -28.15
N VAL A 15 -9.15 1.54 -27.93
CA VAL A 15 -7.95 0.80 -28.32
C VAL A 15 -7.09 0.53 -27.11
N SER A 16 -6.80 -0.74 -26.85
CA SER A 16 -5.84 -1.14 -25.82
C SER A 16 -4.77 -2.05 -26.42
N ARG A 17 -3.50 -1.80 -26.13
CA ARG A 17 -2.35 -2.61 -26.60
C ARG A 17 -2.39 -2.87 -28.12
N LYS A 18 -2.75 -1.84 -28.90
CA LYS A 18 -2.89 -1.87 -30.37
C LYS A 18 -4.05 -2.78 -30.88
N GLU A 19 -4.96 -3.20 -30.01
CA GLU A 19 -6.18 -3.93 -30.36
C GLU A 19 -7.43 -3.08 -30.15
N HIS A 20 -8.36 -3.14 -31.11
CA HIS A 20 -9.65 -2.44 -31.08
C HIS A 20 -10.71 -3.28 -30.36
N PHE A 21 -11.43 -2.69 -29.41
CA PHE A 21 -12.47 -3.38 -28.63
C PHE A 21 -13.80 -2.61 -28.62
N CYS A 22 -14.92 -3.35 -28.64
CA CYS A 22 -16.19 -2.86 -28.12
C CYS A 22 -16.25 -3.02 -26.60
N ASN A 23 -17.23 -2.38 -25.95
CA ASN A 23 -17.40 -2.38 -24.49
C ASN A 23 -17.43 -3.79 -23.89
N ASP A 24 -18.28 -4.69 -24.40
CA ASP A 24 -18.45 -6.05 -23.83
C ASP A 24 -17.19 -6.91 -23.93
N CYS A 25 -16.50 -6.84 -25.08
CA CYS A 25 -15.26 -7.57 -25.28
C CYS A 25 -14.14 -7.03 -24.39
N PHE A 26 -14.13 -5.72 -24.16
CA PHE A 26 -13.16 -5.09 -23.28
C PHE A 26 -13.37 -5.44 -21.81
N ILE A 27 -14.62 -5.40 -21.33
CA ILE A 27 -15.00 -5.86 -19.98
C ILE A 27 -14.48 -7.29 -19.78
N LYS A 28 -14.83 -8.22 -20.67
CA LYS A 28 -14.38 -9.61 -20.60
C LYS A 28 -12.85 -9.72 -20.59
N PHE A 29 -12.17 -8.95 -21.42
CA PHE A 29 -10.70 -8.95 -21.48
C PHE A 29 -10.06 -8.55 -20.14
N VAL A 30 -10.57 -7.51 -19.49
CA VAL A 30 -10.08 -7.05 -18.17
C VAL A 30 -10.45 -8.04 -17.06
N SER A 31 -11.73 -8.44 -16.96
CA SER A 31 -12.21 -9.33 -15.91
C SER A 31 -11.54 -10.71 -15.96
N LEU A 32 -11.29 -11.27 -17.15
CA LEU A 32 -10.64 -12.57 -17.28
C LEU A 32 -9.20 -12.57 -16.77
N LYS A 33 -8.45 -11.47 -16.94
CA LYS A 33 -7.09 -11.38 -16.39
C LYS A 33 -7.10 -11.41 -14.87
N GLN A 34 -8.01 -10.65 -14.26
CA GLN A 34 -8.16 -10.63 -12.81
C GLN A 34 -8.60 -12.00 -12.27
N ARG A 35 -9.59 -12.63 -12.91
CA ARG A 35 -10.06 -13.97 -12.52
C ARG A 35 -8.99 -15.05 -12.63
N LYS A 36 -8.06 -14.95 -13.58
CA LYS A 36 -6.90 -15.86 -13.64
C LYS A 36 -6.02 -15.72 -12.40
N GLN A 37 -5.83 -14.51 -11.90
CA GLN A 37 -5.07 -14.27 -10.66
C GLN A 37 -5.80 -14.82 -9.43
N LEU A 38 -7.14 -14.71 -9.37
CA LEU A 38 -7.96 -15.35 -8.33
C LEU A 38 -7.86 -16.90 -8.34
N MET A 39 -7.35 -17.49 -9.43
CA MET A 39 -7.22 -18.94 -9.62
C MET A 39 -5.75 -19.35 -9.77
N SER A 40 -4.81 -18.50 -9.32
CA SER A 40 -3.38 -18.62 -9.62
C SER A 40 -2.73 -19.86 -9.00
N ASP A 41 -3.15 -20.26 -7.80
CA ASP A 41 -2.66 -21.44 -7.10
C ASP A 41 -3.79 -22.17 -6.33
N ASP A 42 -3.45 -23.31 -5.71
CA ASP A 42 -4.41 -24.13 -4.98
C ASP A 42 -5.03 -23.39 -3.78
N TYR A 43 -4.25 -22.53 -3.10
CA TYR A 43 -4.72 -21.76 -1.96
C TYR A 43 -5.85 -20.79 -2.35
N TYR A 44 -5.66 -20.02 -3.42
CA TYR A 44 -6.71 -19.11 -3.90
C TYR A 44 -7.87 -19.85 -4.54
N GLN A 45 -7.62 -20.98 -5.21
CA GLN A 45 -8.70 -21.81 -5.72
C GLN A 45 -9.61 -22.33 -4.60
N ASP A 46 -9.05 -22.72 -3.46
CA ASP A 46 -9.79 -23.18 -2.28
C ASP A 46 -10.61 -22.06 -1.60
N ILE A 47 -10.28 -20.79 -1.88
CA ILE A 47 -11.03 -19.63 -1.41
C ILE A 47 -12.12 -19.24 -2.41
N PHE A 48 -11.76 -19.00 -3.67
CA PHE A 48 -12.64 -18.33 -4.63
C PHE A 48 -13.54 -19.30 -5.41
N LYS A 49 -13.24 -20.60 -5.46
CA LYS A 49 -14.13 -21.59 -6.11
C LYS A 49 -15.18 -22.09 -5.14
N MET A 50 -16.36 -22.40 -5.71
CA MET A 50 -17.37 -23.16 -5.00
C MET A 50 -16.85 -24.57 -4.67
N ALA A 51 -16.71 -24.89 -3.38
CA ALA A 51 -16.43 -26.24 -2.93
C ALA A 51 -17.71 -27.10 -2.91
N TYR A 52 -17.56 -28.37 -3.26
CA TYR A 52 -18.62 -29.39 -3.22
C TYR A 52 -18.13 -30.62 -2.48
N ALA A 53 -19.08 -31.46 -2.03
CA ALA A 53 -18.75 -32.80 -1.58
C ALA A 53 -17.96 -33.54 -2.65
N ASP A 54 -16.83 -34.13 -2.28
CA ASP A 54 -15.96 -34.90 -3.15
C ASP A 54 -15.48 -36.16 -2.43
N LYS A 55 -14.50 -36.87 -2.98
CA LYS A 55 -13.96 -38.09 -2.35
C LYS A 55 -13.23 -37.83 -1.03
N LYS A 56 -12.85 -36.57 -0.75
CA LYS A 56 -12.09 -36.15 0.42
C LYS A 56 -12.94 -35.39 1.44
N ARG A 57 -14.02 -34.74 1.00
CA ARG A 57 -14.87 -33.86 1.80
C ARG A 57 -16.33 -34.27 1.72
N ASN A 58 -16.99 -34.35 2.87
CA ASN A 58 -18.45 -34.48 2.89
C ASN A 58 -19.14 -33.13 2.60
N GLN A 59 -20.46 -33.13 2.42
CA GLN A 59 -21.21 -31.91 2.08
C GLN A 59 -21.13 -30.84 3.18
N GLY A 60 -21.10 -31.23 4.45
CA GLY A 60 -20.99 -30.30 5.57
C GLY A 60 -19.63 -29.61 5.62
N GLU A 61 -18.55 -30.35 5.35
CA GLU A 61 -17.18 -29.82 5.25
C GLU A 61 -17.04 -28.84 4.07
N ALA A 62 -17.63 -29.17 2.92
CA ALA A 62 -17.62 -28.28 1.76
C ALA A 62 -18.41 -26.98 2.02
N ASP A 63 -19.60 -27.08 2.63
CA ASP A 63 -20.39 -25.91 3.00
C ASP A 63 -19.68 -25.05 4.09
N LEU A 64 -18.98 -25.69 5.03
CA LEU A 64 -18.15 -25.00 6.04
C LEU A 64 -16.93 -24.31 5.41
N GLN A 65 -16.29 -24.93 4.42
CA GLN A 65 -15.19 -24.31 3.69
C GLN A 65 -15.66 -23.06 2.95
N ASN A 66 -16.79 -23.15 2.25
CA ASN A 66 -17.37 -22.01 1.54
C ASN A 66 -17.74 -20.87 2.51
N SER A 67 -18.33 -21.19 3.66
CA SER A 67 -18.72 -20.17 4.63
C SER A 67 -17.51 -19.49 5.30
N LYS A 68 -16.42 -20.23 5.52
CA LYS A 68 -15.16 -19.70 6.08
C LYS A 68 -14.25 -19.03 5.05
N SER A 69 -14.59 -19.03 3.76
CA SER A 69 -13.77 -18.37 2.74
C SER A 69 -14.13 -16.89 2.66
N ASN A 70 -13.55 -16.11 3.56
CA ASN A 70 -13.67 -14.66 3.62
C ASN A 70 -12.42 -14.00 3.03
N VAL A 71 -12.63 -12.93 2.27
CA VAL A 71 -11.55 -12.10 1.74
C VAL A 71 -11.81 -10.64 2.05
N LEU A 72 -10.74 -9.91 2.33
CA LEU A 72 -10.77 -8.48 2.57
C LEU A 72 -10.37 -7.73 1.31
N VAL A 73 -11.19 -6.81 0.81
CA VAL A 73 -10.83 -5.92 -0.29
C VAL A 73 -10.42 -4.58 0.29
N ALA A 74 -9.16 -4.19 0.06
CA ALA A 74 -8.68 -2.85 0.37
C ALA A 74 -9.20 -1.85 -0.68
N LEU A 75 -10.23 -1.08 -0.33
CA LEU A 75 -10.89 -0.16 -1.24
C LEU A 75 -10.41 1.28 -1.02
N SER A 76 -9.61 1.79 -1.96
CA SER A 76 -9.18 3.20 -1.97
C SER A 76 -10.12 4.14 -2.73
N LEU A 77 -11.25 3.62 -3.23
CA LEU A 77 -12.19 4.34 -4.11
C LEU A 77 -11.54 4.93 -5.38
N GLY A 78 -10.39 4.40 -5.81
CA GLY A 78 -9.84 4.63 -7.15
C GLY A 78 -10.44 3.69 -8.19
N SER A 79 -10.21 3.95 -9.48
CA SER A 79 -10.70 3.08 -10.57
C SER A 79 -10.23 1.63 -10.43
N SER A 80 -9.00 1.44 -10.00
CA SER A 80 -8.37 0.13 -9.87
C SER A 80 -9.03 -0.73 -8.78
N SER A 81 -9.18 -0.20 -7.56
CA SER A 81 -9.82 -0.93 -6.45
C SER A 81 -11.31 -1.16 -6.70
N LEU A 82 -12.01 -0.19 -7.31
CA LEU A 82 -13.41 -0.33 -7.71
C LEU A 82 -13.60 -1.42 -8.77
N SER A 83 -12.71 -1.48 -9.76
CA SER A 83 -12.76 -2.50 -10.81
C SER A 83 -12.53 -3.90 -10.25
N VAL A 84 -11.61 -4.06 -9.29
CA VAL A 84 -11.37 -5.34 -8.61
C VAL A 84 -12.61 -5.78 -7.82
N LEU A 85 -13.22 -4.86 -7.06
CA LEU A 85 -14.45 -5.15 -6.33
C LEU A 85 -15.61 -5.53 -7.27
N ASP A 86 -15.78 -4.81 -8.38
CA ASP A 86 -16.82 -5.10 -9.37
C ASP A 86 -16.63 -6.49 -10.02
N VAL A 87 -15.39 -6.90 -10.29
CA VAL A 87 -15.09 -8.26 -10.80
C VAL A 87 -15.40 -9.35 -9.76
N LEU A 88 -15.15 -9.10 -8.47
CA LEU A 88 -15.55 -10.02 -7.40
C LEU A 88 -17.07 -10.11 -7.29
N ASN A 89 -17.78 -8.98 -7.36
CA ASN A 89 -19.25 -8.94 -7.39
C ASN A 89 -19.80 -9.74 -8.60
N ASP A 90 -19.26 -9.52 -9.80
CA ASP A 90 -19.66 -10.25 -11.00
C ASP A 90 -19.40 -11.77 -10.83
N THR A 91 -18.30 -12.14 -10.15
CA THR A 91 -17.98 -13.54 -9.85
C THR A 91 -19.00 -14.16 -8.89
N LEU A 92 -19.42 -13.45 -7.84
CA LEU A 92 -20.47 -13.90 -6.92
C LEU A 92 -21.81 -14.04 -7.64
N CYS A 93 -22.18 -13.08 -8.50
CA CYS A 93 -23.38 -13.13 -9.34
C CYS A 93 -23.40 -14.39 -10.22
N GLU A 94 -22.29 -14.69 -10.88
CA GLU A 94 -22.16 -15.89 -11.70
C GLU A 94 -22.25 -17.17 -10.87
N GLN A 95 -21.61 -17.22 -9.70
CA GLN A 95 -21.70 -18.37 -8.81
C GLN A 95 -23.14 -18.61 -8.34
N LYS A 96 -23.86 -17.56 -7.93
CA LYS A 96 -25.28 -17.68 -7.55
C LYS A 96 -26.12 -18.25 -8.69
N LYS A 97 -25.90 -17.79 -9.92
CA LYS A 97 -26.60 -18.29 -11.11
C LYS A 97 -26.27 -19.76 -11.41
N SER A 98 -25.00 -20.13 -11.36
CA SER A 98 -24.53 -21.49 -11.69
C SER A 98 -24.77 -22.52 -10.57
N HIS A 99 -24.83 -22.08 -9.32
CA HIS A 99 -24.78 -22.94 -8.14
C HIS A 99 -26.01 -22.79 -7.22
N ARG A 100 -27.19 -22.52 -7.81
CA ARG A 100 -28.49 -22.47 -7.12
C ARG A 100 -28.51 -21.50 -5.93
N GLY A 101 -27.93 -20.31 -6.12
CA GLY A 101 -27.87 -19.26 -5.11
C GLY A 101 -26.73 -19.37 -4.11
N LYS A 102 -25.91 -20.43 -4.15
CA LYS A 102 -24.72 -20.54 -3.30
C LYS A 102 -23.54 -19.75 -3.87
N THR A 103 -22.67 -19.22 -3.00
CA THR A 103 -21.34 -18.69 -3.35
C THR A 103 -20.23 -19.43 -2.60
N GLY A 104 -19.03 -19.46 -3.17
CA GLY A 104 -17.87 -20.13 -2.59
C GLY A 104 -17.11 -19.30 -1.55
N PHE A 105 -17.38 -17.98 -1.52
CA PHE A 105 -16.71 -17.03 -0.65
C PHE A 105 -17.61 -15.86 -0.26
N GLN A 106 -17.11 -15.06 0.68
CA GLN A 106 -17.65 -13.80 1.17
C GLN A 106 -16.59 -12.71 1.02
N VAL A 107 -17.04 -11.47 0.80
CA VAL A 107 -16.18 -10.30 0.61
C VAL A 107 -16.51 -9.29 1.68
N GLU A 108 -15.50 -8.83 2.39
CA GLU A 108 -15.62 -7.62 3.21
C GLU A 108 -14.72 -6.56 2.60
N VAL A 109 -15.20 -5.33 2.61
CA VAL A 109 -14.59 -4.21 1.90
C VAL A 109 -14.19 -3.18 2.93
N LEU A 110 -12.91 -2.89 3.07
CA LEU A 110 -12.39 -1.91 4.00
C LEU A 110 -11.96 -0.65 3.26
N THR A 111 -12.50 0.49 3.67
CA THR A 111 -12.07 1.82 3.22
C THR A 111 -11.49 2.60 4.38
N LEU A 112 -10.28 3.12 4.19
CA LEU A 112 -9.65 4.02 5.16
C LEU A 112 -9.95 5.47 4.79
N CYS A 113 -10.34 6.29 5.77
CA CYS A 113 -10.61 7.71 5.56
C CYS A 113 -9.98 8.58 6.65
N HIS A 114 -9.81 9.86 6.35
CA HIS A 114 -9.60 10.88 7.39
C HIS A 114 -10.95 11.42 7.87
N GLY A 115 -11.02 11.96 9.10
CA GLY A 115 -12.28 12.37 9.74
C GLY A 115 -13.11 13.34 8.90
N SER A 116 -12.48 14.29 8.20
CA SER A 116 -13.18 15.23 7.32
C SER A 116 -13.70 14.63 6.02
N GLU A 117 -13.20 13.45 5.62
CA GLU A 117 -13.54 12.77 4.37
C GLU A 117 -14.68 11.75 4.56
N ARG A 118 -15.02 11.46 5.82
CA ARG A 118 -15.89 10.34 6.20
C ARG A 118 -17.25 10.40 5.53
N ASP A 119 -17.91 11.55 5.53
CA ASP A 119 -19.26 11.69 4.99
C ASP A 119 -19.29 11.44 3.47
N ASP A 120 -18.35 12.05 2.72
CA ASP A 120 -18.21 11.85 1.28
C ASP A 120 -17.92 10.38 0.95
N VAL A 121 -16.99 9.76 1.69
CA VAL A 121 -16.63 8.34 1.53
C VAL A 121 -17.84 7.45 1.80
N CYS A 122 -18.59 7.72 2.87
CA CYS A 122 -19.81 6.97 3.21
C CYS A 122 -20.88 7.12 2.11
N GLU A 123 -21.03 8.29 1.50
CA GLU A 123 -21.95 8.51 0.38
C GLU A 123 -21.55 7.64 -0.83
N LYS A 124 -20.26 7.60 -1.19
CA LYS A 124 -19.77 6.73 -2.28
C LYS A 124 -20.03 5.26 -2.01
N ILE A 125 -19.79 4.81 -0.77
CA ILE A 125 -20.04 3.43 -0.36
C ILE A 125 -21.54 3.08 -0.39
N LYS A 126 -22.41 3.98 0.05
CA LYS A 126 -23.88 3.78 -0.06
C LYS A 126 -24.30 3.58 -1.53
N GLY A 127 -23.79 4.41 -2.43
CA GLY A 127 -24.04 4.24 -3.86
C GLY A 127 -23.52 2.90 -4.42
N LEU A 128 -22.40 2.38 -3.91
CA LEU A 128 -21.89 1.06 -4.26
C LEU A 128 -22.79 -0.06 -3.73
N LYS A 129 -23.30 0.06 -2.50
CA LYS A 129 -24.26 -0.90 -1.94
C LYS A 129 -25.52 -1.01 -2.80
N ASP A 130 -26.06 0.12 -3.25
CA ASP A 130 -27.22 0.14 -4.14
C ASP A 130 -26.90 -0.56 -5.48
N LYS A 131 -25.71 -0.32 -6.04
CA LYS A 131 -25.24 -0.98 -7.26
C LYS A 131 -25.10 -2.50 -7.08
N TYR A 132 -24.61 -2.96 -5.94
CA TYR A 132 -24.34 -4.37 -5.65
C TYR A 132 -25.44 -5.04 -4.80
N HIS A 133 -26.68 -4.55 -4.88
CA HIS A 133 -27.81 -5.02 -4.06
C HIS A 133 -28.02 -6.54 -4.08
N ASP A 134 -27.77 -7.19 -5.23
CA ASP A 134 -27.90 -8.65 -5.41
C ASP A 134 -26.97 -9.48 -4.53
N ASN A 135 -25.87 -8.90 -4.04
CA ASN A 135 -24.84 -9.57 -3.25
C ASN A 135 -24.60 -8.95 -1.87
N LEU A 136 -25.52 -8.15 -1.34
CA LEU A 136 -25.39 -7.56 0.01
C LEU A 136 -25.32 -8.61 1.13
N ASP A 137 -25.81 -9.83 0.90
CA ASP A 137 -25.64 -10.95 1.84
C ASP A 137 -24.22 -11.54 1.85
N LYS A 138 -23.38 -11.15 0.88
CA LYS A 138 -22.00 -11.63 0.70
C LYS A 138 -20.96 -10.52 0.66
N ILE A 139 -21.37 -9.27 0.54
CA ILE A 139 -20.49 -8.10 0.49
C ILE A 139 -20.83 -7.16 1.64
N LYS A 140 -19.90 -7.01 2.59
CA LYS A 140 -20.00 -6.03 3.69
C LYS A 140 -19.01 -4.90 3.49
N PHE A 141 -19.35 -3.72 4.02
CA PHE A 141 -18.54 -2.52 3.88
C PHE A 141 -18.19 -1.95 5.25
N HIS A 142 -16.90 -1.71 5.46
CA HIS A 142 -16.31 -1.23 6.69
C HIS A 142 -15.54 0.05 6.40
N VAL A 143 -15.71 1.04 7.28
CA VAL A 143 -14.93 2.28 7.26
C VAL A 143 -14.15 2.37 8.56
N VAL A 144 -12.85 2.59 8.44
CA VAL A 144 -11.94 2.82 9.56
C VAL A 144 -11.24 4.17 9.38
N GLU A 145 -11.23 4.98 10.42
CA GLU A 145 -10.53 6.26 10.39
C GLU A 145 -9.03 6.05 10.66
N ARG A 146 -8.16 6.78 9.97
CA ARG A 146 -6.70 6.66 10.14
C ARG A 146 -6.22 6.90 11.58
N LYS A 147 -6.93 7.71 12.35
CA LYS A 147 -6.66 7.95 13.78
C LYS A 147 -6.63 6.67 14.63
N GLU A 148 -7.30 5.61 14.17
CA GLU A 148 -7.29 4.30 14.84
C GLU A 148 -5.91 3.66 14.89
N PHE A 149 -4.96 4.13 14.09
CA PHE A 149 -3.56 3.73 14.19
C PHE A 149 -3.00 4.01 15.59
N PHE A 150 -3.26 5.22 16.12
CA PHE A 150 -2.83 5.60 17.48
C PHE A 150 -3.83 5.16 18.54
N ASN A 151 -5.14 5.31 18.32
CA ASN A 151 -6.15 4.91 19.30
C ASN A 151 -6.14 3.41 19.60
N GLY A 152 -5.88 2.59 18.58
CA GLY A 152 -5.78 1.14 18.70
C GLY A 152 -4.48 0.66 19.35
N SER A 153 -3.57 1.56 19.73
CA SER A 153 -2.29 1.21 20.35
C SER A 153 -2.25 1.67 21.80
N SER A 154 -1.99 0.74 22.72
CA SER A 154 -1.89 1.04 24.15
C SER A 154 -0.56 1.68 24.53
N GLU A 155 0.49 1.55 23.69
CA GLU A 155 1.85 2.01 23.97
C GLU A 155 2.40 2.81 22.78
N LEU A 156 2.93 4.01 23.07
CA LEU A 156 3.55 4.91 22.09
C LEU A 156 5.01 5.14 22.46
N GLN A 157 5.83 5.43 21.45
CA GLN A 157 7.27 5.60 21.58
C GLN A 157 7.76 6.83 20.82
N GLU A 158 8.71 7.56 21.40
CA GLU A 158 9.43 8.64 20.74
C GLU A 158 10.79 8.10 20.26
N PHE A 159 10.99 8.11 18.94
CA PHE A 159 12.25 7.80 18.28
C PHE A 159 13.03 9.09 18.07
N LYS A 160 14.34 9.06 18.35
CA LYS A 160 15.28 10.15 18.10
C LYS A 160 16.48 9.61 17.35
N LEU A 161 16.73 10.13 16.15
CA LEU A 161 17.92 9.82 15.37
C LEU A 161 19.08 10.71 15.80
N PHE A 162 20.20 10.09 16.15
CA PHE A 162 21.48 10.75 16.32
C PHE A 162 22.26 10.70 15.00
N ILE A 163 22.48 11.85 14.37
CA ILE A 163 22.97 11.88 12.98
C ILE A 163 24.43 11.45 12.84
N ASP A 164 25.26 11.74 13.85
CA ASP A 164 26.72 11.55 13.73
C ASP A 164 27.09 10.07 13.66
N THR A 165 26.23 9.20 14.20
CA THR A 165 26.39 7.73 14.17
C THR A 165 25.22 7.03 13.49
N TYR A 166 24.24 7.76 12.97
CA TYR A 166 22.95 7.24 12.46
C TYR A 166 22.19 6.31 13.43
N GLN A 167 22.59 6.25 14.70
CA GLN A 167 21.95 5.42 15.71
C GLN A 167 20.60 6.04 16.09
N THR A 168 19.56 5.21 16.11
CA THR A 168 18.26 5.63 16.63
C THR A 168 18.08 5.13 18.06
N TYR A 169 17.67 6.04 18.92
CA TYR A 169 17.31 5.76 20.30
C TYR A 169 15.81 5.98 20.50
N VAL A 170 15.24 5.26 21.46
CA VAL A 170 13.81 5.21 21.69
C VAL A 170 13.51 5.31 23.18
N LYS A 171 12.40 5.97 23.51
CA LYS A 171 11.82 5.98 24.85
C LYS A 171 10.30 5.86 24.76
N ASP A 172 9.70 5.25 25.78
CA ASP A 172 8.25 5.14 25.86
C ASP A 172 7.63 6.49 26.23
N ILE A 173 6.52 6.84 25.60
CA ILE A 173 5.77 8.06 25.87
C ILE A 173 4.78 7.79 27.01
N PRO A 174 4.80 8.58 28.12
CA PRO A 174 3.86 8.42 29.21
C PRO A 174 2.40 8.47 28.74
N THR A 175 1.55 7.64 29.35
CA THR A 175 0.13 7.46 28.98
C THR A 175 -0.66 8.76 28.92
N ASP A 176 -0.28 9.76 29.72
CA ASP A 176 -0.98 11.03 29.87
C ASP A 176 -0.88 11.91 28.61
N ARG A 177 0.16 11.73 27.77
CA ARG A 177 0.33 12.43 26.48
C ARG A 177 -0.33 11.72 25.29
N LYS A 178 -0.91 10.53 25.49
CA LYS A 178 -1.48 9.72 24.39
C LYS A 178 -2.70 10.36 23.73
N GLN A 179 -3.43 11.21 24.44
CA GLN A 179 -4.68 11.80 23.94
C GLN A 179 -4.47 12.93 22.91
N GLU A 180 -3.23 13.39 22.70
CA GLU A 180 -2.93 14.52 21.81
C GLU A 180 -2.29 14.11 20.48
N LEU A 181 -1.89 12.84 20.33
CA LEU A 181 -1.13 12.38 19.17
C LEU A 181 -2.02 11.95 18.02
N SER A 182 -1.93 12.68 16.90
CA SER A 182 -2.72 12.40 15.71
C SER A 182 -1.86 12.00 14.50
N VAL A 183 -2.48 11.32 13.53
CA VAL A 183 -1.84 11.01 12.24
C VAL A 183 -1.44 12.30 11.51
N GLU A 184 -2.23 13.35 11.67
CA GLU A 184 -1.99 14.67 11.08
C GLU A 184 -0.73 15.32 11.65
N ASP A 185 -0.46 15.19 12.96
CA ASP A 185 0.74 15.73 13.58
C ASP A 185 2.02 15.13 12.98
N ILE A 186 2.03 13.81 12.76
CA ILE A 186 3.18 13.12 12.15
C ILE A 186 3.35 13.52 10.69
N ILE A 187 2.23 13.63 9.97
CA ILE A 187 2.19 14.08 8.58
C ILE A 187 2.73 15.51 8.44
N LEU A 188 2.39 16.40 9.37
CA LEU A 188 2.87 17.79 9.40
C LEU A 188 4.37 17.86 9.75
N ASN A 189 4.86 16.93 10.55
CA ASN A 189 6.27 16.83 10.93
C ASN A 189 7.16 16.15 9.87
N ALA A 190 6.58 15.56 8.83
CA ALA A 190 7.33 14.93 7.75
C ALA A 190 8.15 15.95 6.93
N PRO A 191 9.41 15.64 6.53
CA PRO A 191 10.29 16.60 5.85
C PRO A 191 9.77 17.12 4.52
N ASN A 192 9.07 16.25 3.79
CA ASN A 192 8.66 16.51 2.43
C ASN A 192 7.44 15.64 2.09
N LYS A 193 6.84 15.91 0.93
CA LYS A 193 5.63 15.22 0.48
C LYS A 193 5.82 13.72 0.28
N THR A 194 7.01 13.28 -0.16
CA THR A 194 7.33 11.86 -0.35
C THR A 194 7.35 11.14 1.00
N SER A 195 8.05 11.67 2.00
CA SER A 195 8.06 11.07 3.34
C SER A 195 6.68 11.03 3.99
N ARG A 196 5.87 12.07 3.76
CA ARG A 196 4.47 12.07 4.20
C ARG A 196 3.65 10.95 3.55
N GLU A 197 3.74 10.77 2.24
CA GLU A 197 3.05 9.68 1.53
C GLU A 197 3.57 8.31 1.98
N ASP A 198 4.88 8.18 2.22
CA ASP A 198 5.49 6.94 2.69
C ASP A 198 5.00 6.55 4.09
N LEU A 199 4.95 7.50 5.04
CA LEU A 199 4.41 7.27 6.39
C LEU A 199 2.92 6.92 6.36
N LEU A 200 2.13 7.62 5.53
CA LEU A 200 0.73 7.30 5.30
C LEU A 200 0.54 5.89 4.75
N ASN A 201 1.36 5.46 3.78
CA ASN A 201 1.28 4.11 3.24
C ASN A 201 1.62 3.05 4.28
N VAL A 202 2.58 3.32 5.19
CA VAL A 202 2.89 2.42 6.31
C VAL A 202 1.70 2.31 7.26
N ILE A 203 1.05 3.43 7.58
CA ILE A 203 -0.14 3.47 8.45
C ILE A 203 -1.30 2.72 7.81
N ASP A 204 -1.64 3.05 6.56
CA ASP A 204 -2.78 2.48 5.84
C ASP A 204 -2.60 0.96 5.65
N THR A 205 -1.40 0.54 5.23
CA THR A 205 -1.09 -0.90 5.09
C THR A 205 -1.19 -1.62 6.43
N HIS A 206 -0.68 -1.03 7.50
CA HIS A 206 -0.74 -1.63 8.82
C HIS A 206 -2.19 -1.77 9.32
N LEU A 207 -3.02 -0.73 9.18
CA LEU A 207 -4.43 -0.78 9.56
C LEU A 207 -5.20 -1.85 8.77
N ILE A 208 -4.98 -1.95 7.46
CA ILE A 208 -5.63 -2.97 6.61
C ILE A 208 -5.21 -4.38 7.03
N LYS A 209 -3.90 -4.62 7.20
CA LYS A 209 -3.38 -5.93 7.60
C LYS A 209 -3.80 -6.32 9.03
N LYS A 210 -3.81 -5.37 9.96
CA LYS A 210 -4.32 -5.57 11.33
C LYS A 210 -5.81 -5.92 11.33
N PHE A 211 -6.61 -5.19 10.57
CA PHE A 211 -8.02 -5.50 10.38
C PHE A 211 -8.24 -6.91 9.83
N ALA A 212 -7.42 -7.29 8.84
CA ALA A 212 -7.46 -8.61 8.22
C ALA A 212 -7.17 -9.74 9.24
N LEU A 213 -6.17 -9.53 10.09
CA LEU A 213 -5.78 -10.47 11.13
C LEU A 213 -6.88 -10.65 12.19
N GLN A 214 -7.45 -9.54 12.68
CA GLN A 214 -8.45 -9.55 13.76
C GLN A 214 -9.74 -10.28 13.40
N HIS A 215 -10.15 -10.18 12.13
CA HIS A 215 -11.36 -10.83 11.62
C HIS A 215 -11.09 -12.20 10.98
N GLY A 216 -9.83 -12.66 10.99
CA GLY A 216 -9.44 -13.97 10.48
C GLY A 216 -9.73 -14.13 8.98
N PHE A 217 -9.42 -13.12 8.17
CA PHE A 217 -9.52 -13.23 6.72
C PHE A 217 -8.46 -14.16 6.16
N LYS A 218 -8.79 -14.90 5.09
CA LYS A 218 -7.81 -15.77 4.41
C LYS A 218 -6.94 -15.01 3.41
N ALA A 219 -7.47 -13.97 2.78
CA ALA A 219 -6.72 -13.19 1.81
C ALA A 219 -7.09 -11.71 1.84
N ILE A 220 -6.08 -10.86 1.65
CA ILE A 220 -6.26 -9.44 1.36
C ILE A 220 -6.12 -9.24 -0.15
N VAL A 221 -7.16 -8.69 -0.76
CA VAL A 221 -7.24 -8.38 -2.17
C VAL A 221 -6.95 -6.90 -2.38
N TRP A 222 -5.78 -6.63 -2.95
CA TRP A 222 -5.30 -5.28 -3.21
C TRP A 222 -5.69 -4.82 -4.61
N GLY A 223 -6.19 -3.59 -4.70
CA GLY A 223 -6.51 -2.90 -5.95
C GLY A 223 -5.29 -2.43 -6.74
N HIS A 224 -4.10 -3.04 -6.62
CA HIS A 224 -2.91 -2.57 -7.32
C HIS A 224 -2.88 -3.06 -8.78
N SER A 225 -2.91 -2.11 -9.72
CA SER A 225 -2.73 -2.36 -11.16
C SER A 225 -1.27 -2.66 -11.50
N MET A 226 -1.01 -3.19 -12.69
CA MET A 226 0.36 -3.35 -13.22
C MET A 226 1.14 -2.03 -13.17
N THR A 227 0.50 -0.92 -13.55
CA THR A 227 1.15 0.40 -13.53
C THR A 227 1.42 0.87 -12.11
N LYS A 228 0.50 0.61 -11.15
CA LYS A 228 0.71 0.91 -9.73
C LYS A 228 1.87 0.08 -9.14
N LEU A 229 1.92 -1.21 -9.44
CA LEU A 229 3.04 -2.05 -8.98
C LEU A 229 4.38 -1.57 -9.57
N ALA A 230 4.39 -1.14 -10.83
CA ALA A 230 5.59 -0.60 -11.46
C ALA A 230 6.05 0.72 -10.81
N ASP A 231 5.11 1.64 -10.51
CA ASP A 231 5.42 2.88 -9.81
C ASP A 231 5.97 2.64 -8.41
N GLU A 232 5.43 1.66 -7.68
CA GLU A 232 5.90 1.34 -6.34
C GLU A 232 7.29 0.70 -6.37
N ILE A 233 7.59 -0.19 -7.32
CA ILE A 233 8.93 -0.78 -7.47
C ILE A 233 10.00 0.30 -7.66
N ILE A 234 9.78 1.25 -8.57
CA ILE A 234 10.72 2.36 -8.79
C ILE A 234 10.81 3.24 -7.53
N SER A 235 9.66 3.56 -6.92
CA SER A 235 9.61 4.42 -5.75
C SER A 235 10.31 3.81 -4.55
N LEU A 236 10.09 2.53 -4.25
CA LEU A 236 10.80 1.80 -3.19
C LEU A 236 12.31 1.77 -3.45
N THR A 237 12.72 1.55 -4.70
CA THR A 237 14.14 1.58 -5.07
C THR A 237 14.77 2.94 -4.78
N VAL A 238 14.14 4.03 -5.23
CA VAL A 238 14.65 5.40 -5.04
C VAL A 238 14.59 5.85 -3.58
N LYS A 239 13.60 5.40 -2.81
CA LYS A 239 13.47 5.64 -1.37
C LYS A 239 14.48 4.82 -0.52
N GLY A 240 15.26 3.93 -1.14
CA GLY A 240 16.18 3.04 -0.43
C GLY A 240 15.51 1.89 0.33
N ARG A 241 14.31 1.51 -0.10
CA ARG A 241 13.48 0.42 0.43
C ARG A 241 13.46 -0.80 -0.50
N GLY A 242 14.52 -1.00 -1.28
CA GLY A 242 14.57 -2.06 -2.30
C GLY A 242 14.39 -3.48 -1.74
N ALA A 243 14.75 -3.71 -0.48
CA ALA A 243 14.58 -5.00 0.19
C ALA A 243 13.10 -5.37 0.43
N GLU A 244 12.17 -4.40 0.37
CA GLU A 244 10.73 -4.61 0.57
C GLU A 244 10.04 -5.07 -0.73
N ILE A 245 10.67 -4.89 -1.90
CA ILE A 245 10.06 -5.19 -3.20
C ILE A 245 9.61 -6.66 -3.34
N PRO A 246 10.41 -7.67 -2.94
CA PRO A 246 9.97 -9.07 -3.01
C PRO A 246 8.71 -9.31 -2.18
N HIS A 247 8.66 -8.82 -0.95
CA HIS A 247 7.51 -8.96 -0.05
C HIS A 247 6.27 -8.24 -0.60
N TYR A 248 6.42 -7.00 -1.08
CA TYR A 248 5.32 -6.21 -1.65
C TYR A 248 4.67 -6.89 -2.87
N LEU A 249 5.43 -7.66 -3.64
CA LEU A 249 4.97 -8.39 -4.81
C LEU A 249 4.60 -9.84 -4.52
N ASP A 250 4.70 -10.30 -3.29
CA ASP A 250 4.44 -11.69 -2.95
C ASP A 250 2.94 -11.97 -2.91
N ASN A 251 2.50 -12.91 -3.76
CA ASN A 251 1.14 -13.43 -3.74
C ASN A 251 1.06 -14.86 -3.18
N SER A 252 2.20 -15.50 -2.91
CA SER A 252 2.30 -16.95 -2.73
C SER A 252 2.51 -17.33 -1.27
N SER A 253 3.18 -16.48 -0.50
CA SER A 253 3.50 -16.77 0.91
C SER A 253 2.43 -16.22 1.85
N LEU A 254 2.30 -16.84 3.02
CA LEU A 254 1.54 -16.25 4.12
C LEU A 254 2.30 -15.05 4.67
N ASP A 255 1.55 -14.08 5.19
CA ASP A 255 2.12 -12.86 5.71
C ASP A 255 2.78 -13.09 7.09
N GLU A 256 4.08 -13.35 7.09
CA GLU A 256 4.88 -13.57 8.30
C GLU A 256 4.89 -12.36 9.25
N GLU A 257 4.59 -11.15 8.76
CA GLU A 257 4.49 -9.96 9.61
C GLU A 257 3.24 -9.96 10.49
N TYR A 258 2.23 -10.75 10.11
CA TYR A 258 0.91 -10.80 10.73
C TYR A 258 0.52 -12.23 11.07
N ASN A 259 1.45 -12.96 11.72
CA ASN A 259 1.25 -14.30 12.26
C ASN A 259 0.75 -15.33 11.23
N GLU A 260 1.17 -15.18 9.97
CA GLU A 260 0.77 -16.05 8.85
C GLU A 260 -0.75 -16.15 8.68
N GLY A 261 -1.50 -15.12 9.10
CA GLY A 261 -2.97 -15.15 9.14
C GLY A 261 -3.63 -15.18 7.76
N PHE A 262 -2.99 -14.59 6.75
CA PHE A 262 -3.55 -14.42 5.40
C PHE A 262 -2.47 -14.37 4.32
N ARG A 263 -2.88 -14.45 3.05
CA ARG A 263 -2.05 -14.10 1.89
C ARG A 263 -2.48 -12.78 1.25
N ASN A 264 -1.52 -12.07 0.65
CA ASN A 264 -1.79 -10.88 -0.14
C ASN A 264 -2.05 -11.27 -1.60
N LEU A 265 -3.05 -10.68 -2.25
CA LEU A 265 -3.38 -10.95 -3.64
C LEU A 265 -3.54 -9.65 -4.42
N HIS A 266 -2.96 -9.62 -5.62
CA HIS A 266 -3.02 -8.50 -6.55
C HIS A 266 -3.72 -8.91 -7.86
N PRO A 267 -5.07 -8.95 -7.94
CA PRO A 267 -5.75 -9.46 -9.13
C PRO A 267 -5.48 -8.63 -10.39
N ALA A 268 -5.29 -7.33 -10.24
CA ALA A 268 -5.04 -6.40 -11.34
C ALA A 268 -3.56 -6.32 -11.75
N ARG A 269 -2.68 -7.20 -11.26
CA ARG A 269 -1.24 -7.23 -11.55
C ARG A 269 -0.88 -7.26 -13.04
N ASP A 270 -1.76 -7.82 -13.87
CA ASP A 270 -1.56 -7.93 -15.33
C ASP A 270 -2.38 -6.92 -16.16
N VAL A 271 -2.99 -5.94 -15.50
CA VAL A 271 -3.87 -4.93 -16.09
C VAL A 271 -3.29 -3.53 -15.88
N LEU A 272 -3.19 -2.73 -16.94
CA LEU A 272 -2.71 -1.35 -16.85
C LEU A 272 -3.75 -0.47 -16.16
N LEU A 273 -3.33 0.64 -15.54
CA LEU A 273 -4.29 1.55 -14.91
C LEU A 273 -5.24 2.18 -15.95
N SER A 274 -4.76 2.52 -17.15
CA SER A 274 -5.60 3.00 -18.25
C SER A 274 -6.68 1.99 -18.67
N GLU A 275 -6.37 0.69 -18.59
CA GLU A 275 -7.31 -0.39 -18.87
C GLU A 275 -8.40 -0.46 -17.78
N LEU A 276 -8.04 -0.21 -16.52
CA LEU A 276 -8.97 -0.17 -15.40
C LEU A 276 -9.80 1.13 -15.37
N ASP A 277 -9.24 2.25 -15.80
CA ASP A 277 -9.97 3.50 -16.01
C ASP A 277 -11.07 3.32 -17.05
N ALA A 278 -10.72 2.72 -18.20
CA ALA A 278 -11.70 2.39 -19.23
C ALA A 278 -12.77 1.41 -18.74
N TYR A 279 -12.38 0.38 -17.97
CA TYR A 279 -13.31 -0.56 -17.36
C TYR A 279 -14.28 0.16 -16.41
N CYS A 280 -13.74 1.00 -15.53
CA CYS A 280 -14.48 1.79 -14.56
C CYS A 280 -15.50 2.70 -15.24
N HIS A 281 -15.12 3.36 -16.33
CA HIS A 281 -16.04 4.18 -17.12
C HIS A 281 -17.16 3.34 -17.76
N ILE A 282 -16.83 2.26 -18.47
CA ILE A 282 -17.82 1.42 -19.18
C ILE A 282 -18.84 0.81 -18.21
N LYS A 283 -18.40 0.40 -17.01
CA LYS A 283 -19.28 -0.16 -15.97
C LYS A 283 -20.02 0.92 -15.15
N SER A 284 -19.88 2.20 -15.49
CA SER A 284 -20.44 3.32 -14.74
C SER A 284 -20.06 3.26 -13.26
N LEU A 285 -18.77 3.07 -12.98
CA LEU A 285 -18.18 3.06 -11.65
C LEU A 285 -17.54 4.40 -11.28
N SER A 286 -17.30 5.27 -12.27
CA SER A 286 -16.61 6.56 -12.08
C SER A 286 -17.31 7.50 -11.10
N SER A 287 -18.63 7.38 -10.93
CA SER A 287 -19.42 8.16 -9.95
C SER A 287 -19.08 7.83 -8.50
N PHE A 288 -18.53 6.65 -8.25
CA PHE A 288 -18.11 6.17 -6.93
C PHE A 288 -16.64 6.46 -6.63
N CYS A 289 -15.90 7.04 -7.58
CA CYS A 289 -14.53 7.45 -7.31
C CYS A 289 -14.47 8.58 -6.28
N TYR A 290 -13.46 8.53 -5.41
CA TYR A 290 -13.15 9.59 -4.46
C TYR A 290 -11.73 10.09 -4.67
N GLN A 291 -11.55 11.42 -4.76
CA GLN A 291 -10.27 12.08 -5.03
C GLN A 291 -9.48 11.53 -6.25
N TYR A 292 -10.16 10.85 -7.16
CA TYR A 292 -9.58 10.25 -8.36
C TYR A 292 -10.43 10.59 -9.58
N THR A 293 -9.78 10.98 -10.68
CA THR A 293 -10.44 11.23 -11.97
C THR A 293 -10.04 10.14 -12.95
N VAL A 294 -11.03 9.38 -13.41
CA VAL A 294 -10.87 8.37 -14.46
C VAL A 294 -10.39 9.02 -15.75
N GLN A 295 -9.34 8.47 -16.36
CA GLN A 295 -8.79 8.96 -17.62
C GLN A 295 -9.47 8.30 -18.82
N ASP A 296 -9.55 9.02 -19.95
CA ASP A 296 -10.13 8.54 -21.21
C ASP A 296 -9.07 8.13 -22.24
N THR A 297 -7.84 7.86 -21.80
CA THR A 297 -6.67 7.67 -22.66
C THR A 297 -6.85 6.62 -23.75
N LEU A 298 -7.59 5.54 -23.47
CA LEU A 298 -7.83 4.44 -24.41
C LEU A 298 -9.04 4.67 -25.35
N PHE A 299 -9.96 5.57 -25.02
CA PHE A 299 -11.17 5.78 -25.83
C PHE A 299 -10.87 6.47 -27.15
N LEU A 300 -11.58 6.08 -28.20
CA LEU A 300 -11.52 6.77 -29.49
C LEU A 300 -12.16 8.15 -29.38
N ASP A 301 -13.32 8.22 -28.73
CA ASP A 301 -14.03 9.45 -28.43
C ASP A 301 -13.66 9.91 -27.01
N LYS A 302 -12.97 11.05 -26.92
CA LYS A 302 -12.53 11.63 -25.65
C LYS A 302 -13.72 12.29 -24.93
N PHE A 303 -13.81 12.06 -23.62
CA PHE A 303 -14.86 12.59 -22.75
C PHE A 303 -14.31 13.37 -21.55
N VAL A 304 -13.00 13.32 -21.32
CA VAL A 304 -12.33 14.16 -20.33
C VAL A 304 -11.92 15.45 -21.04
N ASP A 305 -12.58 16.55 -20.66
CA ASP A 305 -12.08 17.87 -21.02
C ASP A 305 -10.70 18.03 -20.38
N LYS A 306 -9.66 17.98 -21.23
CA LYS A 306 -8.31 18.40 -20.89
C LYS A 306 -8.30 19.91 -20.71
N SER A 307 -9.05 20.41 -19.73
CA SER A 307 -8.71 21.65 -19.07
C SER A 307 -7.24 21.54 -18.70
N THR A 308 -6.48 22.60 -18.95
CA THR A 308 -5.06 22.77 -18.62
C THR A 308 -4.87 22.68 -17.11
N LYS A 309 -5.19 21.53 -16.51
CA LYS A 309 -5.06 21.25 -15.08
C LYS A 309 -3.58 21.34 -14.81
N ASN A 310 -3.22 22.36 -14.05
CA ASN A 310 -1.89 22.69 -13.55
C ASN A 310 -1.00 21.47 -13.55
N VAL A 311 -0.11 21.36 -14.55
CA VAL A 311 0.98 20.40 -14.53
C VAL A 311 1.70 20.67 -13.22
N LYS A 312 1.55 19.76 -12.24
CA LYS A 312 2.24 19.92 -10.97
C LYS A 312 3.71 20.11 -11.29
N LEU A 313 4.30 21.17 -10.75
CA LEU A 313 5.74 21.37 -10.88
C LEU A 313 6.43 20.12 -10.34
N ILE A 314 7.45 19.61 -11.03
CA ILE A 314 8.19 18.39 -10.64
C ILE A 314 8.62 18.45 -9.16
N LYS A 315 9.07 19.63 -8.71
CA LYS A 315 9.47 19.89 -7.30
C LYS A 315 8.34 19.72 -6.28
N SER A 316 7.09 19.73 -6.73
CA SER A 316 5.90 19.62 -5.89
C SER A 316 5.30 18.21 -5.91
N MET A 317 5.90 17.27 -6.65
CA MET A 317 5.46 15.90 -6.80
C MET A 317 6.18 14.98 -5.80
N THR A 318 5.50 13.93 -5.36
CA THR A 318 6.14 12.83 -4.62
C THR A 318 6.93 11.92 -5.56
N MET A 319 7.78 11.05 -5.01
CA MET A 319 8.50 10.06 -5.84
C MET A 319 7.53 9.11 -6.56
N ASN A 320 6.44 8.71 -5.89
CA ASN A 320 5.39 7.91 -6.49
C ASN A 320 4.67 8.66 -7.62
N GLU A 321 4.35 9.95 -7.45
CA GLU A 321 3.76 10.78 -8.50
C GLU A 321 4.71 10.96 -9.70
N LEU A 322 6.02 11.11 -9.48
CA LEU A 322 7.00 11.18 -10.57
C LEU A 322 7.14 9.86 -11.32
N ALA A 323 7.20 8.73 -10.61
CA ALA A 323 7.22 7.41 -11.22
C ALA A 323 5.94 7.15 -12.02
N ARG A 324 4.78 7.56 -11.49
CA ARG A 324 3.50 7.51 -12.18
C ARG A 324 3.50 8.31 -13.47
N GLN A 325 3.93 9.57 -13.42
CA GLN A 325 4.03 10.45 -14.58
C GLN A 325 4.97 9.87 -15.66
N TYR A 326 6.09 9.28 -15.26
CA TYR A 326 6.99 8.60 -16.18
C TYR A 326 6.27 7.48 -16.95
N PHE A 327 5.54 6.61 -16.26
CA PHE A 327 4.81 5.52 -16.91
C PHE A 327 3.66 6.03 -17.79
N ASP A 328 2.90 7.02 -17.33
CA ASP A 328 1.83 7.63 -18.13
C ASP A 328 2.36 8.18 -19.47
N ASN A 329 3.55 8.77 -19.46
CA ASN A 329 4.17 9.33 -20.67
C ASN A 329 4.66 8.26 -21.66
N ILE A 330 5.11 7.10 -21.18
CA ILE A 330 5.66 6.05 -22.07
C ILE A 330 4.64 4.96 -22.42
N GLU A 331 3.50 4.88 -21.73
CA GLU A 331 2.56 3.76 -21.84
C GLU A 331 2.07 3.54 -23.28
N GLY A 332 1.79 4.62 -24.02
CA GLY A 332 1.29 4.56 -25.39
C GLY A 332 2.24 3.82 -26.35
N ASP A 333 3.52 4.20 -26.34
CA ASP A 333 4.53 3.64 -27.24
C ASP A 333 5.18 2.37 -26.69
N TYR A 334 5.30 2.26 -25.36
CA TYR A 334 6.13 1.29 -24.65
C TYR A 334 5.44 0.66 -23.43
N SER A 335 4.18 0.23 -23.57
CA SER A 335 3.45 -0.48 -22.50
C SER A 335 4.17 -1.75 -21.98
N ASN A 336 5.07 -2.34 -22.78
CA ASN A 336 5.90 -3.47 -22.40
C ASN A 336 6.93 -3.12 -21.31
N VAL A 337 7.39 -1.86 -21.23
CA VAL A 337 8.35 -1.42 -20.19
C VAL A 337 7.75 -1.59 -18.80
N ILE A 338 6.49 -1.18 -18.62
CA ILE A 338 5.74 -1.34 -17.35
C ILE A 338 5.75 -2.82 -16.94
N SER A 339 5.39 -3.72 -17.86
CA SER A 339 5.38 -5.17 -17.59
C SER A 339 6.77 -5.74 -17.28
N THR A 340 7.83 -5.16 -17.85
CA THR A 340 9.20 -5.58 -17.61
C THR A 340 9.64 -5.19 -16.21
N VAL A 341 9.32 -3.98 -15.75
CA VAL A 341 9.60 -3.53 -14.37
C VAL A 341 8.93 -4.48 -13.36
N VAL A 342 7.64 -4.77 -13.51
CA VAL A 342 6.92 -5.67 -12.59
C VAL A 342 7.50 -7.08 -12.60
N ARG A 343 7.85 -7.63 -13.78
CA ARG A 343 8.46 -8.96 -13.89
C ARG A 343 9.88 -9.01 -13.34
N THR A 344 10.65 -7.93 -13.46
CA THR A 344 11.98 -7.83 -12.85
C THR A 344 11.86 -7.77 -11.33
N GLY A 345 10.96 -6.93 -10.80
CA GLY A 345 10.65 -6.89 -9.36
C GLY A 345 10.23 -8.25 -8.82
N ALA A 346 9.38 -8.99 -9.55
CA ALA A 346 8.94 -10.33 -9.17
C ALA A 346 10.04 -11.39 -9.13
N LYS A 347 11.17 -11.14 -9.79
CA LYS A 347 12.33 -12.04 -9.80
C LYS A 347 13.35 -11.71 -8.71
N LEU A 348 13.17 -10.58 -8.02
CA LEU A 348 14.03 -10.23 -6.90
C LEU A 348 13.79 -11.22 -5.77
N ALA A 349 14.87 -11.84 -5.31
CA ALA A 349 14.84 -12.68 -4.12
C ALA A 349 15.03 -11.82 -2.87
N TYR A 350 14.62 -12.35 -1.73
CA TYR A 350 15.00 -11.79 -0.44
C TYR A 350 16.54 -11.76 -0.32
N PRO A 351 17.13 -10.66 0.18
CA PRO A 351 18.58 -10.61 0.42
C PRO A 351 19.03 -11.70 1.40
N ASN A 352 20.29 -12.13 1.29
CA ASN A 352 20.89 -13.02 2.29
C ASN A 352 20.99 -12.29 3.64
N MET A 353 20.66 -12.98 4.72
CA MET A 353 20.83 -12.46 6.08
C MET A 353 22.31 -12.46 6.45
N GLU A 354 22.92 -11.29 6.62
CA GLU A 354 24.33 -11.16 7.07
C GLU A 354 24.45 -11.15 8.61
N MET A 355 23.33 -11.17 9.33
CA MET A 355 23.31 -11.21 10.81
C MET A 355 23.49 -12.66 11.30
N GLU A 356 24.67 -13.24 11.08
CA GLU A 356 25.01 -14.66 11.29
C GLU A 356 24.97 -15.16 12.76
N HIS A 357 24.70 -14.30 13.75
CA HIS A 357 24.83 -14.66 15.17
C HIS A 357 23.55 -14.61 16.00
N THR A 358 22.41 -14.20 15.41
CA THR A 358 21.11 -14.24 16.08
C THR A 358 20.12 -14.89 15.13
N ASN A 359 19.53 -16.03 15.50
CA ASN A 359 18.51 -16.75 14.73
C ASN A 359 17.19 -15.96 14.52
N GLU A 360 17.17 -14.66 14.83
CA GLU A 360 16.00 -13.80 14.74
C GLU A 360 16.25 -12.70 13.71
N SER A 361 15.38 -12.64 12.70
CA SER A 361 15.35 -11.53 11.75
C SER A 361 14.91 -10.25 12.47
N LYS A 362 15.78 -9.23 12.51
CA LYS A 362 15.41 -7.92 13.05
C LYS A 362 14.42 -7.23 12.11
N ARG A 363 13.38 -6.63 12.66
CA ARG A 363 12.40 -5.81 11.94
C ARG A 363 12.58 -4.33 12.27
N CYS A 364 12.14 -3.48 11.36
CA CYS A 364 12.12 -2.04 11.60
C CYS A 364 10.97 -1.64 12.53
N ASP A 365 11.27 -0.96 13.63
CA ASP A 365 10.27 -0.57 14.63
C ASP A 365 9.24 0.44 14.09
N VAL A 366 9.53 1.13 12.98
CA VAL A 366 8.61 2.07 12.32
C VAL A 366 7.76 1.40 11.24
N CYS A 367 8.37 0.64 10.32
CA CYS A 367 7.67 0.12 9.12
C CYS A 367 7.50 -1.40 9.07
N ASN A 368 7.95 -2.16 10.07
CA ASN A 368 8.04 -3.63 10.11
C ASN A 368 8.98 -4.32 9.12
N ALA A 369 9.54 -3.59 8.15
CA ALA A 369 10.36 -4.20 7.12
C ALA A 369 11.52 -5.00 7.74
N ILE A 370 11.80 -6.18 7.17
CA ILE A 370 12.92 -7.02 7.58
C ILE A 370 14.23 -6.30 7.29
N ILE A 371 15.10 -6.24 8.30
CA ILE A 371 16.43 -5.64 8.22
C ILE A 371 17.44 -6.75 7.96
N TYR A 372 17.78 -6.95 6.69
CA TYR A 372 18.75 -7.98 6.27
C TYR A 372 20.21 -7.62 6.60
N LYS A 373 20.53 -6.33 6.58
CA LYS A 373 21.86 -5.77 6.86
C LYS A 373 21.72 -4.57 7.78
N ASN A 374 22.66 -4.39 8.70
CA ASN A 374 22.63 -3.25 9.62
C ASN A 374 22.85 -1.93 8.84
N PRO A 375 21.84 -1.06 8.74
CA PRO A 375 21.94 0.17 7.94
C PRO A 375 22.88 1.20 8.57
N VAL A 376 23.04 1.19 9.89
CA VAL A 376 23.98 2.08 10.60
C VAL A 376 25.41 1.76 10.21
N THR A 377 25.80 0.49 10.31
CA THR A 377 27.15 0.04 9.91
C THR A 377 27.43 0.30 8.42
N TRP A 378 26.42 0.12 7.56
CA TRP A 378 26.55 0.43 6.15
C TRP A 378 26.75 1.92 5.90
N LEU A 379 25.94 2.78 6.52
CA LEU A 379 26.05 4.24 6.44
C LEU A 379 27.43 4.72 6.93
N ASP A 380 27.86 4.25 8.11
CA ASP A 380 29.18 4.57 8.67
C ASP A 380 30.32 4.17 7.72
N GLY A 381 30.15 3.08 6.99
CA GLY A 381 31.15 2.61 6.02
C GLY A 381 31.21 3.41 4.71
N ILE A 382 30.17 4.17 4.37
CA ILE A 382 30.09 4.94 3.11
C ILE A 382 30.08 6.47 3.31
N THR A 383 29.99 6.95 4.56
CA THR A 383 29.90 8.38 4.88
C THR A 383 31.15 8.85 5.62
N VAL A 384 31.57 10.08 5.32
CA VAL A 384 32.64 10.74 6.07
C VAL A 384 32.00 11.49 7.23
N ASN A 385 31.89 10.83 8.39
CA ASN A 385 31.20 11.38 9.57
C ASN A 385 32.09 12.25 10.46
N LYS A 386 33.40 12.31 10.18
CA LYS A 386 34.33 13.17 10.90
C LYS A 386 34.71 14.35 10.02
N ALA A 387 34.54 15.55 10.56
CA ALA A 387 35.08 16.75 9.93
C ALA A 387 36.61 16.62 9.79
N TYR A 388 37.15 17.28 8.77
CA TYR A 388 38.59 17.46 8.65
C TYR A 388 39.11 18.28 9.85
N GLU A 389 40.31 17.96 10.31
CA GLU A 389 40.93 18.70 11.42
C GLU A 389 41.19 20.14 11.00
N ILE A 390 40.84 21.10 11.88
CA ILE A 390 41.10 22.53 11.67
C ILE A 390 42.61 22.76 11.75
N GLN A 391 43.22 23.30 10.69
CA GLN A 391 44.67 23.46 10.58
C GLN A 391 45.15 24.89 10.78
N ASP A 392 44.32 25.89 10.47
CA ASP A 392 44.73 27.30 10.52
C ASP A 392 43.71 28.22 11.22
N GLU A 393 44.15 29.46 11.47
CA GLU A 393 43.35 30.48 12.16
C GLU A 393 42.13 30.94 11.34
N GLU A 394 42.19 30.82 10.01
CA GLU A 394 41.08 31.19 9.11
C GLU A 394 39.96 30.14 9.18
N GLU A 395 40.30 28.86 9.14
CA GLU A 395 39.40 27.73 9.36
C GLU A 395 38.76 27.77 10.75
N GLN A 396 39.53 28.11 11.79
CA GLN A 396 39.02 28.29 13.14
C GLN A 396 37.99 29.43 13.20
N ALA A 397 38.28 30.58 12.58
CA ALA A 397 37.34 31.71 12.51
C ALA A 397 36.05 31.34 11.74
N ASN A 398 36.18 30.59 10.63
CA ASN A 398 35.06 30.09 9.85
C ASN A 398 34.20 29.10 10.64
N TYR A 399 34.82 28.17 11.38
CA TYR A 399 34.13 27.21 12.23
C TYR A 399 33.36 27.93 13.36
N GLU A 400 33.96 28.94 14.00
CA GLU A 400 33.29 29.72 15.03
C GLU A 400 32.12 30.54 14.49
N ALA A 401 32.26 31.11 13.29
CA ALA A 401 31.17 31.81 12.60
C ALA A 401 30.02 30.85 12.26
N TRP A 402 30.33 29.67 11.72
CA TRP A 402 29.38 28.60 11.45
C TRP A 402 28.66 28.14 12.73
N ARG A 403 29.41 27.89 13.81
CA ARG A 403 28.87 27.46 15.10
C ARG A 403 27.94 28.49 15.71
N LYS A 404 28.28 29.78 15.62
CA LYS A 404 27.41 30.89 16.08
C LYS A 404 26.13 30.99 15.25
N ALA A 405 26.20 30.71 13.94
CA ALA A 405 25.04 30.75 13.05
C ALA A 405 24.09 29.54 13.23
N ASN A 406 24.62 28.36 13.58
CA ASN A 406 23.86 27.10 13.65
C ASN A 406 23.50 26.64 15.07
N ASN A 407 23.88 27.40 16.11
CA ASN A 407 23.61 27.08 17.52
C ASN A 407 22.13 27.08 17.94
N SER A 408 21.18 27.19 17.00
CA SER A 408 19.74 27.05 17.27
C SER A 408 19.24 25.60 17.25
N ASP A 409 20.00 24.65 16.69
CA ASP A 409 19.71 23.22 16.83
C ASP A 409 20.50 22.68 18.03
N SER A 410 19.80 22.49 19.15
CA SER A 410 20.31 21.83 20.35
C SER A 410 20.69 20.38 20.03
N GLN A 411 21.91 20.15 19.54
CA GLN A 411 22.54 18.84 19.50
C GLN A 411 22.81 18.44 20.96
N LEU A 412 21.93 17.61 21.52
CA LEU A 412 22.24 16.87 22.74
C LEU A 412 23.55 16.11 22.50
N SER A 413 24.47 16.21 23.45
CA SER A 413 25.63 15.34 23.46
C SER A 413 25.18 13.87 23.54
N LEU A 414 26.00 12.94 23.04
CA LEU A 414 25.67 11.51 23.07
C LEU A 414 25.35 11.02 24.49
N GLN A 415 26.00 11.59 25.51
CA GLN A 415 25.73 11.29 26.92
C GLN A 415 24.36 11.80 27.39
N GLU A 416 23.95 13.01 26.99
CA GLU A 416 22.61 13.53 27.33
C GLU A 416 21.52 12.74 26.60
N LEU A 417 21.78 12.33 25.36
CA LEU A 417 20.84 11.56 24.57
C LEU A 417 20.66 10.14 25.11
N GLU A 418 21.74 9.47 25.53
CA GLU A 418 21.67 8.16 26.21
C GLU A 418 20.99 8.26 27.58
N SER A 419 21.08 9.41 28.26
CA SER A 419 20.35 9.64 29.51
C SER A 419 18.86 9.88 29.29
N GLU A 420 18.47 10.56 28.20
CA GLU A 420 17.06 10.85 27.89
C GLU A 420 16.35 9.69 27.16
N PHE A 421 17.10 8.93 26.35
CA PHE A 421 16.61 7.80 25.58
C PHE A 421 17.38 6.52 25.94
N PRO A 422 16.84 5.68 26.84
CA PRO A 422 17.58 4.58 27.45
C PRO A 422 17.83 3.41 26.48
N ASN A 423 17.00 3.27 25.44
CA ASN A 423 16.98 2.08 24.58
C ASN A 423 17.41 2.41 23.15
N LYS A 424 18.06 1.46 22.50
CA LYS A 424 18.37 1.51 21.05
C LYS A 424 17.24 0.85 20.26
N SER A 425 16.91 1.42 19.11
CA SER A 425 15.88 0.90 18.20
C SER A 425 16.50 0.39 16.90
N ASN A 426 15.86 -0.60 16.29
CA ASN A 426 16.24 -1.11 14.98
C ASN A 426 15.41 -0.40 13.89
N ILE A 427 16.05 0.44 13.09
CA ILE A 427 15.39 1.20 12.02
C ILE A 427 16.02 0.85 10.68
N CYS A 428 15.21 0.59 9.65
CA CYS A 428 15.71 0.33 8.31
C CYS A 428 16.26 1.61 7.66
N TYR A 429 17.07 1.47 6.61
CA TYR A 429 17.64 2.62 5.89
C TYR A 429 16.59 3.64 5.43
N GLY A 430 15.47 3.18 4.84
CA GLY A 430 14.41 4.09 4.36
C GLY A 430 13.77 4.93 5.48
N CYS A 431 13.58 4.34 6.66
CA CYS A 431 13.10 5.06 7.84
C CYS A 431 14.18 5.99 8.43
N ILE A 432 15.46 5.61 8.44
CA ILE A 432 16.57 6.52 8.84
C ILE A 432 16.61 7.74 7.91
N ALA A 433 16.50 7.54 6.60
CA ALA A 433 16.46 8.62 5.61
C ALA A 433 15.27 9.57 5.85
N THR A 434 14.11 9.02 6.20
CA THR A 434 12.94 9.82 6.58
C THR A 434 13.18 10.60 7.86
N LEU A 435 13.65 9.95 8.93
CA LEU A 435 13.95 10.56 10.23
C LEU A 435 15.00 11.69 10.13
N THR A 436 15.98 11.53 9.25
CA THR A 436 17.03 12.54 9.02
C THR A 436 16.45 13.90 8.64
N GLY A 437 15.36 13.91 7.86
CA GLY A 437 14.67 15.13 7.46
C GLY A 437 13.60 15.62 8.44
N MET A 438 13.14 14.79 9.38
CA MET A 438 12.08 15.19 10.31
C MET A 438 12.53 16.33 11.23
N LYS A 439 11.57 17.16 11.67
CA LYS A 439 11.84 18.23 12.63
C LYS A 439 12.45 17.65 13.90
N ASN A 440 13.58 18.22 14.34
CA ASN A 440 14.38 17.71 15.46
C ASN A 440 14.82 16.24 15.31
N ARG A 441 14.69 15.61 14.13
CA ARG A 441 14.96 14.18 13.90
C ARG A 441 14.23 13.27 14.88
N LYS A 442 13.00 13.66 15.23
CA LYS A 442 12.12 12.95 16.14
C LYS A 442 10.91 12.40 15.39
N LEU A 443 10.43 11.24 15.84
CA LEU A 443 9.18 10.63 15.38
C LEU A 443 8.49 9.99 16.56
N GLU A 444 7.23 10.34 16.77
CA GLU A 444 6.36 9.64 17.72
C GLU A 444 5.60 8.57 16.93
N TRP A 445 5.57 7.34 17.44
CA TRP A 445 5.01 6.19 16.74
C TRP A 445 4.42 5.18 17.71
N ILE A 446 3.68 4.19 17.18
CA ILE A 446 3.16 3.09 17.98
C ILE A 446 4.28 2.11 18.33
N LYS A 447 4.21 1.51 19.51
CA LYS A 447 5.03 0.35 19.83
C LYS A 447 4.40 -0.88 19.20
N ARG A 448 5.19 -1.63 18.43
CA ARG A 448 4.71 -2.84 17.75
C ARG A 448 5.01 -4.06 18.62
N ASP A 449 3.97 -4.61 19.21
CA ASP A 449 4.02 -5.84 20.01
C ASP A 449 2.75 -6.69 19.79
N GLU A 450 2.73 -7.90 20.34
CA GLU A 450 1.57 -8.80 20.21
C GLU A 450 0.30 -8.20 20.84
N THR A 451 0.45 -7.35 21.86
CA THR A 451 -0.68 -6.65 22.49
C THR A 451 -1.29 -5.62 21.55
N GLU A 452 -0.49 -4.89 20.78
CA GLU A 452 -0.94 -3.93 19.78
C GLU A 452 -1.79 -4.61 18.71
N LEU A 453 -1.35 -5.75 18.17
CA LEU A 453 -2.12 -6.52 17.18
C LEU A 453 -3.46 -7.03 17.73
N SER A 454 -3.52 -7.29 19.04
CA SER A 454 -4.72 -7.79 19.73
C SER A 454 -5.76 -6.69 20.02
N ASN A 455 -5.38 -5.41 19.99
CA ASN A 455 -6.29 -4.30 20.28
C ASN A 455 -7.26 -4.05 19.12
N ILE A 456 -8.54 -4.29 19.35
CA ILE A 456 -9.61 -4.20 18.35
C ILE A 456 -9.73 -2.76 17.82
N LEU A 457 -9.70 -2.61 16.50
CA LEU A 457 -9.90 -1.33 15.82
C LEU A 457 -11.37 -0.89 15.93
N GLN A 458 -11.63 0.41 16.13
CA GLN A 458 -13.01 0.91 15.99
C GLN A 458 -13.37 0.99 14.52
N GLU A 459 -14.33 0.17 14.13
CA GLU A 459 -14.87 0.15 12.77
C GLU A 459 -16.31 0.63 12.71
N TYR A 460 -16.69 1.11 11.52
CA TYR A 460 -18.07 1.40 11.20
C TYR A 460 -18.51 0.51 10.04
N GLU A 461 -19.30 -0.53 10.35
CA GLU A 461 -20.00 -1.32 9.33
C GLU A 461 -21.15 -0.46 8.78
N LEU A 462 -21.06 -0.10 7.50
CA LEU A 462 -22.09 0.64 6.78
C LEU A 462 -23.19 -0.28 6.31
#